data_AF-A0A238C4X8-F1
#
_entry.id   AF-A0A238C4X8-F1
#
_cell.length_a   1.000
_cell.length_b   1.000
_cell.length_c   1.000
_cell.angle_alpha   90.00
_cell.angle_beta   90.00
_cell.angle_gamma   90.00
#
_symmetry.space_group_name_H-M   'P 1'
#
loop_
_entity.id
_entity.type
_entity.pdbx_description
1 polymer ?
#
loop_
_entity_poly.entity_id
_entity_poly.type
_entity_poly.pdbx_seq_one_letter_code
_entity_poly.pdbx_strand_id
1 'polypeptide(L)'
;MYRLLKLLLIAVASFARLVYCGEPTGDNVCTVPVEKEELQLERYIQKVPYRTTVWCPDISKGFKCEEVKYGDKISYRNVPKIVTVYVKQCCDGYAKIANDTCIRKFILMK
;
A
#
# COMPACT_ATOMS: atom_id res chain seq x y z
N MET A 1 34.75 -1.72 21.35
CA MET A 1 33.46 -2.25 20.84
C MET A 1 32.23 -1.71 21.59
N TYR A 2 32.19 -1.72 22.93
CA TYR A 2 31.01 -1.28 23.71
C TYR A 2 30.54 0.18 23.47
N ARG A 3 31.47 1.13 23.28
CA ARG A 3 31.11 2.54 22.95
C ARG A 3 30.44 2.70 21.59
N LEU A 4 30.90 1.96 20.57
CA LEU A 4 30.31 1.95 19.24
C LEU A 4 28.89 1.37 19.26
N LEU A 5 28.68 0.29 20.02
CA LEU A 5 27.35 -0.30 20.21
C LEU A 5 26.39 0.67 20.90
N LYS A 6 26.85 1.39 21.94
CA LYS A 6 26.06 2.44 22.61
C LYS A 6 25.67 3.59 21.69
N LEU A 7 26.61 4.08 20.89
CA LEU A 7 26.34 5.16 19.92
C LEU A 7 25.32 4.72 18.86
N LEU A 8 25.42 3.48 18.41
CA LEU A 8 24.50 2.91 17.42
C LEU A 8 23.07 2.76 17.99
N LEU A 9 22.94 2.34 19.26
CA LEU A 9 21.64 2.27 19.93
C LEU A 9 21.00 3.66 20.13
N ILE A 10 21.79 4.67 20.48
CA ILE A 10 21.32 6.05 20.62
C ILE A 10 20.84 6.59 19.27
N ALA A 11 21.60 6.35 18.19
CA ALA A 11 21.25 6.77 16.84
C ALA A 11 19.99 6.06 16.31
N VAL A 12 19.81 4.78 16.61
CA VAL A 12 18.59 4.03 16.23
C VAL A 12 17.38 4.55 17.01
N ALA A 13 17.53 4.83 18.31
CA ALA A 13 16.44 5.35 19.13
C ALA A 13 16.01 6.77 18.72
N SER A 14 16.96 7.64 18.36
CA SER A 14 16.66 8.99 17.86
C SER A 14 15.99 8.94 16.48
N PHE A 15 16.44 8.04 15.59
CA PHE A 15 15.82 7.85 14.28
C PHE A 15 14.40 7.29 14.40
N ALA A 16 14.15 6.34 15.31
CA ALA A 16 12.81 5.83 15.56
C ALA A 16 11.84 6.95 15.98
N ARG A 17 12.24 7.83 16.89
CA ARG A 17 11.40 8.97 17.30
C ARG A 17 11.10 9.97 16.17
N LEU A 18 11.99 10.12 15.19
CA LEU A 18 11.76 11.00 14.04
C LEU A 18 10.76 10.41 13.03
N VAL A 19 10.72 9.08 12.90
CA VAL A 19 9.86 8.40 11.93
C VAL A 19 8.45 8.16 12.47
N TYR A 20 8.30 7.96 13.78
CA TYR A 20 7.01 7.74 14.41
C TYR A 20 6.30 9.07 14.72
N CYS A 21 5.42 9.50 13.81
CA CYS A 21 4.39 10.48 14.15
C CYS A 21 3.34 9.80 15.04
N GLY A 22 3.34 10.08 16.35
CA GLY A 22 2.35 9.54 17.29
C GLY A 22 0.90 9.90 16.90
N GLU A 23 -0.08 9.10 17.29
CA GLU A 23 -1.47 9.52 17.19
C GLU A 23 -1.76 10.54 18.30
N PRO A 24 -2.49 11.64 18.02
CA PRO A 24 -2.85 12.58 19.07
C PRO A 24 -3.77 11.92 20.09
N THR A 25 -3.49 12.14 21.38
CA THR A 25 -4.24 11.55 22.50
C THR A 25 -4.68 12.64 23.48
N GLY A 26 -5.85 12.46 24.09
CA GLY A 26 -6.42 13.40 25.06
C GLY A 26 -7.57 14.25 24.49
N ASP A 27 -7.79 15.42 25.10
CA ASP A 27 -8.89 16.32 24.78
C ASP A 27 -8.72 16.99 23.41
N ASN A 28 -9.84 17.31 22.75
CA ASN A 28 -9.87 17.96 21.43
C ASN A 28 -9.30 17.09 20.29
N VAL A 29 -9.42 15.76 20.43
CA VAL A 29 -9.13 14.79 19.37
C VAL A 29 -10.44 14.36 18.71
N CYS A 30 -10.50 14.50 17.39
CA CYS A 30 -11.64 14.15 16.55
C CYS A 30 -11.25 13.00 15.60
N THR A 31 -12.16 12.06 15.37
CA THR A 31 -12.01 11.06 14.30
C THR A 31 -12.61 11.61 13.02
N VAL A 32 -11.79 11.75 12.00
CA VAL A 32 -12.21 12.30 10.70
C VAL A 32 -12.01 11.25 9.61
N PRO A 33 -13.00 11.06 8.72
CA PRO A 33 -12.82 10.22 7.55
C PRO A 33 -11.84 10.89 6.58
N VAL A 34 -10.78 10.18 6.23
CA VAL A 34 -9.80 10.60 5.23
C VAL A 34 -9.79 9.57 4.11
N GLU A 35 -9.96 10.03 2.88
CA GLU A 35 -9.82 9.20 1.70
C GLU A 35 -8.34 8.92 1.47
N LYS A 36 -7.98 7.64 1.39
CA LYS A 36 -6.64 7.17 1.05
C LYS A 36 -6.73 6.24 -0.14
N GLU A 37 -5.78 6.37 -1.05
CA GLU A 37 -5.59 5.41 -2.12
C GLU A 37 -4.83 4.21 -1.57
N GLU A 38 -5.47 3.05 -1.57
CA GLU A 38 -4.84 1.78 -1.22
C GLU A 38 -4.75 0.90 -2.47
N LEU A 39 -3.58 0.30 -2.70
CA LEU A 39 -3.39 -0.68 -3.77
C LEU A 39 -3.97 -2.02 -3.32
N GLN A 40 -5.11 -2.40 -3.88
CA GLN A 40 -5.72 -3.71 -3.63
C GLN A 40 -5.32 -4.70 -4.72
N LEU A 41 -5.04 -5.94 -4.30
CA LEU A 41 -4.70 -7.02 -5.21
C LEU A 41 -6.00 -7.67 -5.72
N GLU A 42 -6.32 -7.44 -6.99
CA GLU A 42 -7.49 -8.04 -7.63
C GLU A 42 -7.10 -9.27 -8.48
N ARG A 43 -7.87 -10.34 -8.32
CA ARG A 43 -7.76 -11.56 -9.15
C ARG A 43 -8.46 -11.34 -10.49
N TYR A 44 -7.78 -11.64 -11.59
CA TYR A 44 -8.36 -11.63 -12.94
C TYR A 44 -7.97 -12.87 -13.75
N ILE A 45 -8.78 -13.19 -14.77
CA ILE A 45 -8.52 -14.29 -15.70
C ILE A 45 -7.76 -13.73 -16.90
N GLN A 46 -6.53 -14.17 -17.07
CA GLN A 46 -5.67 -13.84 -18.21
C GLN A 46 -5.79 -14.93 -19.28
N LYS A 47 -6.22 -14.56 -20.49
CA LYS A 47 -6.18 -15.47 -21.63
C LYS A 47 -4.76 -15.57 -22.17
N VAL A 48 -4.21 -16.78 -22.19
CA VAL A 48 -2.85 -17.05 -22.65
C VAL A 48 -2.91 -17.90 -23.92
N PRO A 49 -2.33 -17.45 -25.04
CA PRO A 49 -2.25 -18.24 -26.25
C PRO A 49 -1.22 -19.35 -26.08
N TYR A 50 -1.56 -20.56 -26.51
CA TYR A 50 -0.64 -21.70 -26.61
C TYR A 50 -0.78 -22.38 -27.97
N ARG A 51 0.34 -22.87 -28.49
CA ARG A 51 0.37 -23.61 -29.76
C ARG A 51 0.05 -25.07 -29.49
N THR A 52 -0.81 -25.64 -30.31
CA THR A 52 -1.12 -27.06 -30.32
C THR A 52 -1.16 -27.58 -31.75
N THR A 53 -1.30 -28.88 -31.92
CA THR A 53 -1.47 -29.50 -33.23
C THR A 53 -2.82 -30.18 -33.29
N VAL A 54 -3.51 -29.99 -34.41
CA VAL A 54 -4.78 -30.67 -34.70
C VAL A 54 -4.64 -31.49 -35.97
N TRP A 55 -5.45 -32.53 -36.09
CA TRP A 55 -5.49 -33.32 -37.30
C TRP A 55 -6.04 -32.49 -38.46
N CYS A 56 -5.38 -32.57 -39.63
CA CYS A 56 -5.82 -31.92 -40.85
C CYS A 56 -5.51 -32.80 -42.08
N PRO A 57 -6.31 -32.72 -43.16
CA PRO A 57 -6.11 -33.52 -44.36
C PRO A 57 -5.01 -32.96 -45.28
N ASP A 58 -3.89 -32.51 -44.72
CA ASP A 58 -2.76 -31.95 -45.45
C ASP A 58 -1.55 -32.88 -45.34
N ILE A 59 -1.24 -33.57 -46.45
CA ILE A 59 -0.14 -34.54 -46.54
C ILE A 59 1.22 -33.82 -46.39
N SER A 60 1.35 -32.59 -46.91
CA SER A 60 2.60 -31.83 -46.86
C SER A 60 3.04 -31.50 -45.42
N LYS A 61 2.08 -31.51 -44.49
CA LYS A 61 2.27 -31.23 -43.06
C LYS A 61 2.19 -32.48 -42.19
N GLY A 62 2.20 -33.68 -42.79
CA GLY A 62 2.12 -34.94 -42.06
C GLY A 62 0.81 -35.09 -41.26
N PHE A 63 -0.29 -34.56 -41.80
CA PHE A 63 -1.62 -34.57 -41.19
C PHE A 63 -1.75 -33.86 -39.83
N LYS A 64 -0.78 -32.99 -39.48
CA LYS A 64 -0.80 -32.20 -38.25
C LYS A 64 -0.64 -30.73 -38.60
N CYS A 65 -1.67 -29.95 -38.31
CA CYS A 65 -1.65 -28.51 -38.51
C CYS A 65 -1.48 -27.81 -37.17
N GLU A 66 -0.58 -26.83 -37.11
CA GLU A 66 -0.44 -25.96 -35.94
C GLU A 66 -1.68 -25.07 -35.79
N GLU A 67 -2.18 -24.96 -34.57
CA GLU A 67 -3.30 -24.11 -34.20
C GLU A 67 -2.96 -23.37 -32.91
N VAL A 68 -3.38 -22.11 -32.79
CA VAL A 68 -3.27 -21.32 -31.56
C VAL A 68 -4.58 -21.44 -30.79
N LYS A 69 -4.52 -21.97 -29.58
CA LYS A 69 -5.64 -22.02 -28.65
C LYS A 69 -5.41 -21.07 -27.48
N TYR A 70 -6.49 -20.66 -26.81
CA TYR A 70 -6.43 -19.80 -25.65
C TYR A 70 -6.79 -20.58 -24.40
N GLY A 71 -5.91 -20.55 -23.41
CA GLY A 71 -6.16 -21.09 -22.07
C GLY A 71 -6.37 -19.97 -21.06
N ASP A 72 -7.04 -20.30 -19.97
CA ASP A 72 -7.28 -19.36 -18.88
C ASP A 72 -6.21 -19.53 -17.81
N LYS A 73 -5.53 -18.44 -17.46
CA LYS A 73 -4.56 -18.36 -16.37
C LYS A 73 -5.05 -17.38 -15.32
N ILE A 74 -5.11 -17.81 -14.07
CA ILE A 74 -5.41 -16.90 -12.95
C ILE A 74 -4.19 -16.01 -12.72
N SER A 75 -4.41 -14.70 -12.70
CA SER A 75 -3.39 -13.69 -12.46
C SER A 75 -3.91 -12.63 -11.48
N TYR A 76 -3.00 -11.79 -10.98
CA TYR A 76 -3.31 -10.74 -10.02
C TYR A 76 -2.78 -9.40 -10.51
N ARG A 77 -3.56 -8.34 -10.30
CA ARG A 77 -3.17 -6.96 -10.63
C ARG A 77 -3.41 -6.05 -9.44
N ASN A 78 -2.53 -5.06 -9.28
CA ASN A 78 -2.72 -4.00 -8.30
C ASN A 78 -3.68 -2.98 -8.90
N VAL A 79 -4.82 -2.76 -8.24
CA VAL A 79 -5.79 -1.76 -8.63
C VAL A 79 -5.87 -0.72 -7.51
N PRO A 80 -5.68 0.58 -7.82
CA PRO A 80 -5.86 1.62 -6.83
C PRO A 80 -7.34 1.70 -6.48
N LYS A 81 -7.65 1.60 -5.19
CA LYS A 81 -9.01 1.75 -4.67
C LYS A 81 -9.00 2.83 -3.61
N ILE A 82 -9.93 3.77 -3.73
CA ILE A 82 -10.15 4.81 -2.72
C ILE A 82 -10.85 4.15 -1.54
N VAL A 83 -10.20 4.16 -0.38
CA VAL A 83 -10.73 3.63 0.87
C VAL A 83 -10.83 4.78 1.87
N THR A 84 -11.98 4.89 2.52
CA THR A 84 -12.19 5.84 3.61
C THR A 84 -11.61 5.26 4.90
N VAL A 85 -10.56 5.89 5.42
CA VAL A 85 -9.92 5.51 6.67
C VAL A 85 -10.22 6.56 7.73
N TYR A 86 -10.67 6.13 8.90
CA TYR A 86 -10.88 7.03 10.03
C TYR A 86 -9.56 7.26 10.76
N VAL A 87 -9.07 8.50 10.74
CA VAL A 87 -7.85 8.89 11.46
C VAL A 87 -8.18 9.79 12.63
N LYS A 88 -7.43 9.66 13.71
CA LYS A 88 -7.50 10.58 14.85
C LYS A 88 -6.66 11.79 14.55
N GLN A 89 -7.26 12.96 14.54
CA GLN A 89 -6.59 14.24 14.37
C GLN A 89 -7.10 15.27 15.35
N CYS A 90 -6.36 16.35 15.57
CA CYS A 90 -6.87 17.44 16.40
C CYS A 90 -8.09 18.08 15.73
N CYS A 91 -9.12 18.38 16.52
CA CYS A 91 -10.33 19.04 16.05
C CYS A 91 -10.01 20.44 15.48
N ASP A 92 -10.96 21.01 14.73
CA ASP A 92 -10.79 22.34 14.13
C ASP A 92 -10.44 23.41 15.16
N GLY A 93 -9.45 24.24 14.84
CA GLY A 93 -8.90 25.24 15.74
C GLY A 93 -7.83 24.72 16.70
N TYR A 94 -7.52 23.42 16.71
CA TYR A 94 -6.45 22.81 17.50
C TYR A 94 -5.33 22.28 16.60
N ALA A 95 -4.10 22.29 17.10
CA ALA A 95 -2.92 21.73 16.44
C ALA A 95 -2.16 20.82 17.39
N LYS A 96 -1.54 19.80 16.79
CA LYS A 96 -0.73 18.82 17.49
C LYS A 96 0.63 19.42 17.83
N ILE A 97 1.06 19.28 19.08
CA ILE A 97 2.43 19.61 19.51
C ILE A 97 3.29 18.36 19.66
N ALA A 98 4.59 18.55 19.91
CA ALA A 98 5.57 17.47 20.06
C ALA A 98 5.25 16.44 21.17
N ASN A 99 4.32 16.76 22.08
CA ASN A 99 3.84 15.86 23.14
C ASN A 99 2.58 15.07 22.77
N ASP A 100 2.21 15.04 21.48
CA ASP A 100 1.02 14.35 20.97
C ASP A 100 -0.33 14.83 21.57
N THR A 101 -0.36 16.02 22.16
CA THR A 101 -1.58 16.68 22.64
C THR A 101 -2.05 17.77 21.68
N CYS A 102 -3.35 18.08 21.75
CA CYS A 102 -3.99 19.08 20.90
C CYS A 102 -4.18 20.40 21.67
N ILE A 103 -3.52 21.47 21.22
CA ILE A 103 -3.67 22.82 21.78
C ILE A 103 -4.24 23.79 20.75
N ARG A 104 -4.90 24.87 21.22
CA ARG A 104 -5.53 25.86 20.33
C ARG A 104 -4.46 26.54 19.46
N LYS A 105 -4.68 26.56 18.14
CA LYS A 105 -3.77 27.17 17.12
C LYS A 105 -3.41 28.63 17.44
N PHE A 106 -4.33 29.39 18.03
CA PHE A 106 -4.12 30.79 18.41
C PHE A 106 -2.97 31.00 19.42
N ILE A 107 -2.65 29.98 20.23
CA ILE A 107 -1.56 30.05 21.22
C ILE A 107 -0.18 29.83 20.55
N LEU A 108 -0.14 29.11 19.42
CA LEU A 108 1.11 28.80 18.69
C LEU A 108 1.61 29.94 17.78
N MET A 109 0.79 30.97 17.53
CA MET A 109 1.14 32.12 16.67
C MET A 109 1.61 33.35 17.46
N LYS A 110 1.92 33.18 18.74
CA LYS A 110 2.42 34.21 19.67
C LYS A 110 3.81 33.83 20.15
#